data_AF-A0A1Y1K2L9-F1
#
_entry.id   AF-A0A1Y1K2L9-F1
#
_cell.length_a   1.000
_cell.length_b   1.000
_cell.length_c   1.000
_cell.angle_alpha   90.00
_cell.angle_beta   90.00
_cell.angle_gamma   90.00
#
_symmetry.space_group_name_H-M   'P 1'
#
loop_
_entity.id
_entity.type
_entity.pdbx_description
1 polymer ?
#
loop_
_entity_poly.entity_id
_entity_poly.type
_entity_poly.pdbx_seq_one_letter_code
_entity_poly.pdbx_strand_id
1 'polypeptide(L)'
;GTYTEDGHVNKSPYQWLRDSNSATETVSNGGTGNPVAGNIGLVRSFFRPSDDSTIYQYFIPANMMFSRFLKACAEIMQTINKDTASEMLTMARGIESAIEKYGIVRHPKFGDIF
;
A
#
# COMPACT_ATOMS: atom_id res chain seq x y z
N GLY A 1 11.05 -4.37 0.11
CA GLY A 1 9.99 -5.37 0.41
C GLY A 1 10.30 -6.00 1.75
N THR A 2 9.66 -7.12 2.09
CA THR A 2 9.95 -7.80 3.37
C THR A 2 11.34 -8.40 3.42
N TYR A 3 11.88 -8.85 2.28
CA TYR A 3 13.19 -9.47 2.20
C TYR A 3 14.18 -8.62 1.39
N THR A 4 15.46 -8.69 1.74
CA THR A 4 16.61 -8.26 0.94
C THR A 4 16.84 -9.24 -0.21
N GLU A 5 17.74 -8.90 -1.13
CA GLU A 5 18.06 -9.74 -2.30
C GLU A 5 18.69 -11.10 -1.90
N ASP A 6 19.40 -11.16 -0.78
CA ASP A 6 19.99 -12.37 -0.20
C ASP A 6 19.02 -13.13 0.74
N GLY A 7 17.77 -12.70 0.84
CA GLY A 7 16.71 -13.39 1.59
C GLY A 7 16.64 -13.07 3.08
N HIS A 8 17.49 -12.18 3.60
CA HIS A 8 17.35 -11.67 4.96
C HIS A 8 16.11 -10.79 5.11
N VAL A 9 15.56 -10.74 6.33
CA VAL A 9 14.37 -9.91 6.62
C VAL A 9 14.81 -8.46 6.77
N ASN A 10 14.23 -7.57 5.97
CA ASN A 10 14.37 -6.13 6.16
C ASN A 10 13.69 -5.69 7.45
N LYS A 11 14.36 -4.82 8.22
CA LYS A 11 13.74 -4.22 9.41
C LYS A 11 12.56 -3.34 8.99
N SER A 12 11.35 -3.67 9.44
CA SER A 12 10.18 -2.83 9.19
C SER A 12 10.31 -1.52 9.97
N PRO A 13 10.10 -0.35 9.34
CA PRO A 13 10.13 0.94 10.04
C PRO A 13 8.90 1.17 10.95
N TYR A 14 7.85 0.37 10.76
CA TYR A 14 6.63 0.39 11.56
C TYR A 14 6.32 -1.03 12.05
N GLN A 15 5.99 -1.12 13.34
CA GLN A 15 5.56 -2.35 14.01
C GLN A 15 4.36 -2.04 14.89
N TRP A 16 3.39 -2.96 14.94
CA TRP A 16 2.22 -2.81 15.79
C TRP A 16 1.86 -4.12 16.49
N LEU A 17 1.80 -4.08 17.82
CA LEU A 17 1.31 -5.18 18.64
C LEU A 17 0.35 -4.61 19.67
N ARG A 18 -0.75 -5.34 19.89
CA ARG A 18 -1.72 -5.06 20.94
C ARG A 18 -2.00 -6.35 21.69
N ASP A 19 -2.11 -6.28 23.01
CA ASP A 19 -2.69 -7.36 23.80
C ASP A 19 -4.20 -7.39 23.56
N SER A 20 -4.65 -8.42 22.85
CA SER A 20 -6.03 -8.58 22.41
C SER A 20 -6.35 -10.04 22.19
N ASN A 21 -7.62 -10.40 22.41
CA ASN A 21 -8.14 -11.72 22.06
C ASN A 21 -8.66 -11.79 20.61
N SER A 22 -8.70 -10.66 19.88
CA SER A 22 -9.04 -10.61 18.45
C SER A 22 -7.77 -10.57 17.59
N ALA A 23 -7.73 -11.42 16.58
CA ALA A 23 -6.62 -11.48 15.63
C ALA A 23 -6.51 -10.22 14.73
N THR A 24 -7.60 -9.48 14.56
CA THR A 24 -7.62 -8.28 13.71
C THR A 24 -7.07 -7.03 14.39
N GLU A 25 -6.99 -7.04 15.72
CA GLU A 25 -6.52 -5.90 16.55
C GLU A 25 -4.99 -5.87 16.71
N THR A 26 -4.29 -6.86 16.17
CA THR A 26 -2.84 -7.00 16.19
C THR A 26 -2.31 -7.38 14.80
N VAL A 27 -1.01 -7.27 14.60
CA VAL A 27 -0.37 -7.51 13.30
C VAL A 27 0.54 -8.74 13.40
N SER A 28 0.46 -9.62 12.39
CA SER A 28 1.25 -10.85 12.30
C SER A 28 2.77 -10.59 12.25
N ASN A 29 3.57 -11.66 12.36
CA ASN A 29 5.04 -11.61 12.27
C ASN A 29 5.68 -10.63 13.26
N GLY A 30 5.31 -10.73 14.54
CA GLY A 30 5.82 -9.84 15.59
C GLY A 30 5.51 -8.37 15.31
N GLY A 31 4.34 -8.09 14.75
CA GLY A 31 3.87 -6.73 14.46
C GLY A 31 4.34 -6.16 13.13
N THR A 32 5.11 -6.89 12.32
CA THR A 32 5.64 -6.41 11.03
C THR A 32 4.73 -6.69 9.83
N GLY A 33 3.74 -7.55 10.01
CA GLY A 33 2.74 -7.93 9.03
C GLY A 33 3.20 -9.02 8.06
N ASN A 34 2.28 -9.48 7.22
CA ASN A 34 2.57 -10.53 6.25
C ASN A 34 3.60 -10.08 5.20
N PRO A 35 4.40 -11.00 4.64
CA PRO A 35 5.43 -10.63 3.69
C PRO A 35 4.89 -9.96 2.42
N VAL A 36 5.66 -9.01 1.89
CA VAL A 36 5.32 -8.27 0.67
C VAL A 36 6.51 -8.18 -0.29
N ALA A 37 6.21 -8.22 -1.59
CA ALA A 37 7.18 -7.98 -2.66
C ALA A 37 7.66 -6.53 -2.64
N GLY A 38 8.97 -6.28 -2.72
CA GLY A 38 9.50 -4.93 -2.81
C GLY A 38 9.32 -4.29 -4.18
N ASN A 39 9.36 -2.95 -4.23
CA ASN A 39 9.52 -2.19 -5.47
C ASN A 39 8.45 -2.47 -6.55
N ILE A 40 7.22 -2.77 -6.13
CA ILE A 40 6.10 -3.02 -7.07
C ILE A 40 5.21 -1.80 -7.32
N GLY A 41 5.48 -0.66 -6.69
CA GLY A 41 4.72 0.59 -6.84
C GLY A 41 3.52 0.78 -5.90
N LEU A 42 3.08 -0.28 -5.20
CA LEU A 42 2.02 -0.19 -4.17
C LEU A 42 2.57 0.18 -2.79
N VAL A 43 1.75 0.88 -2.02
CA VAL A 43 2.02 1.30 -0.64
C VAL A 43 1.34 0.34 0.34
N ARG A 44 2.07 -0.04 1.40
CA ARG A 44 1.58 -0.94 2.44
C ARG A 44 0.59 -0.20 3.35
N SER A 45 -0.55 -0.82 3.63
CA SER A 45 -1.42 -0.49 4.75
C SER A 45 -1.42 -1.65 5.73
N PHE A 46 -1.24 -1.38 7.02
CA PHE A 46 -1.27 -2.42 8.06
C PHE A 46 -2.71 -2.74 8.50
N PHE A 47 -3.60 -1.77 8.35
CA PHE A 47 -5.00 -1.84 8.73
C PHE A 47 -5.91 -1.41 7.58
N ARG A 48 -7.15 -1.87 7.63
CA ARG A 48 -8.24 -1.42 6.76
C ARG A 48 -8.92 -0.20 7.39
N PRO A 49 -9.80 0.51 6.66
CA PRO A 49 -10.66 1.54 7.24
C PRO A 49 -11.61 1.04 8.35
N SER A 50 -11.77 -0.27 8.53
CA SER A 50 -12.52 -0.87 9.64
C SER A 50 -11.70 -1.01 10.93
N ASP A 51 -10.43 -0.57 10.92
CA ASP A 51 -9.43 -0.79 11.97
C ASP A 51 -8.99 -2.26 12.16
N ASP A 52 -9.46 -3.18 11.31
CA ASP A 52 -8.95 -4.55 11.26
C ASP A 52 -7.64 -4.66 10.47
N SER A 53 -6.71 -5.49 10.93
CA SER A 53 -5.45 -5.75 10.23
C SER A 53 -5.67 -6.34 8.83
N THR A 54 -4.86 -5.89 7.87
CA THR A 54 -4.91 -6.42 6.50
C THR A 54 -4.26 -7.79 6.42
N ILE A 55 -4.88 -8.72 5.68
CA ILE A 55 -4.24 -10.00 5.33
C ILE A 55 -3.11 -9.75 4.31
N TYR A 56 -3.41 -9.15 3.16
CA TYR A 56 -2.43 -8.65 2.21
C TYR A 56 -2.35 -7.13 2.32
N GLN A 57 -1.15 -6.61 2.57
CA GLN A 57 -0.97 -5.21 2.96
C GLN A 57 -1.02 -4.24 1.79
N TYR A 58 -1.01 -4.72 0.55
CA TYR A 58 -1.28 -3.89 -0.63
C TYR A 58 -2.78 -3.72 -0.83
N PHE A 59 -3.40 -2.99 0.10
CA PHE A 59 -4.83 -2.75 0.12
C PHE A 59 -5.24 -1.83 -1.04
N ILE A 60 -5.80 -2.42 -2.09
CA ILE A 60 -6.06 -1.78 -3.39
C ILE A 60 -6.95 -0.52 -3.27
N PRO A 61 -8.08 -0.52 -2.53
CA PRO A 61 -8.92 0.69 -2.42
C PRO A 61 -8.18 1.88 -1.80
N ALA A 62 -7.33 1.65 -0.79
CA ALA A 62 -6.54 2.73 -0.20
C ALA A 62 -5.44 3.24 -1.14
N ASN A 63 -4.84 2.37 -1.96
CA ASN A 63 -3.88 2.80 -2.98
C ASN A 63 -4.56 3.63 -4.08
N MET A 64 -5.76 3.23 -4.53
CA MET A 64 -6.58 4.04 -5.46
C MET A 64 -6.88 5.43 -4.89
N MET A 65 -7.35 5.46 -3.63
CA MET A 65 -7.61 6.72 -2.92
C MET A 65 -6.34 7.56 -2.83
N PHE A 66 -5.21 6.96 -2.43
CA PHE A 66 -3.97 7.68 -2.24
C PHE A 66 -3.46 8.31 -3.55
N SER A 67 -3.48 7.57 -4.65
CA SER A 67 -3.11 8.11 -5.96
C SER A 67 -4.01 9.29 -6.39
N ARG A 68 -5.33 9.15 -6.22
CA ARG A 68 -6.28 10.22 -6.53
C ARG A 68 -5.97 11.49 -5.73
N PHE A 69 -5.71 11.35 -4.43
CA PHE A 69 -5.46 12.52 -3.57
C PHE A 69 -4.06 13.09 -3.76
N LEU A 70 -3.06 12.30 -4.11
CA LEU A 70 -1.74 12.80 -4.53
C LEU A 70 -1.87 13.75 -5.73
N LYS A 71 -2.67 13.40 -6.74
CA LYS A 71 -2.93 14.28 -7.89
C LYS A 71 -3.62 15.59 -7.49
N ALA A 72 -4.67 15.49 -6.67
CA ALA A 72 -5.38 16.68 -6.18
C ALA A 72 -4.47 17.60 -5.34
N CYS A 73 -3.62 17.03 -4.49
CA CYS A 73 -2.65 17.80 -3.71
C CYS A 73 -1.55 18.39 -4.60
N ALA A 74 -1.13 17.71 -5.67
CA ALA A 74 -0.13 18.22 -6.59
C ALA A 74 -0.57 19.51 -7.30
N GLU A 75 -1.86 19.66 -7.62
CA GLU A 75 -2.41 20.91 -8.19
C GLU A 75 -2.18 22.11 -7.26
N ILE A 76 -2.43 21.93 -5.96
CA ILE A 76 -2.16 22.95 -4.94
C ILE A 76 -0.65 23.18 -4.83
N MET A 77 0.11 22.10 -4.71
CA MET A 77 1.55 22.15 -4.50
C MET A 77 2.30 22.77 -5.69
N GLN A 78 1.76 22.69 -6.91
CA GLN A 78 2.36 23.29 -8.11
C GLN A 78 2.63 24.80 -7.96
N THR A 79 1.82 25.49 -7.15
CA THR A 79 1.94 26.91 -6.84
C THR A 79 2.90 27.23 -5.68
N ILE A 80 3.27 26.22 -4.88
CA ILE A 80 4.06 26.36 -3.66
C ILE A 80 5.48 25.80 -3.89
N ASN A 81 5.57 24.55 -4.35
CA ASN A 81 6.82 23.85 -4.63
C ASN A 81 6.62 22.90 -5.84
N LYS A 82 7.24 23.26 -6.97
CA LYS A 82 7.10 22.51 -8.22
C LYS A 82 7.74 21.11 -8.17
N ASP A 83 8.82 20.96 -7.41
CA ASP A 83 9.54 19.68 -7.31
C ASP A 83 8.70 18.68 -6.51
N THR A 84 8.16 19.10 -5.36
CA THR A 84 7.24 18.26 -4.57
C THR A 84 5.96 17.92 -5.34
N ALA A 85 5.41 18.85 -6.11
CA ALA A 85 4.28 18.56 -6.99
C ALA A 85 4.63 17.47 -8.03
N SER A 86 5.82 17.54 -8.62
CA SER A 86 6.32 16.54 -9.56
C SER A 86 6.51 15.16 -8.91
N GLU A 87 7.05 15.12 -7.68
CA GLU A 87 7.18 13.88 -6.90
C GLU A 87 5.82 13.25 -6.59
N MET A 88 4.83 14.05 -6.17
CA MET A 88 3.46 13.60 -5.92
C MET A 88 2.83 12.97 -7.18
N LEU A 89 2.96 13.64 -8.33
CA LEU A 89 2.45 13.12 -9.61
C LEU A 89 3.17 11.85 -10.06
N THR A 90 4.47 11.77 -9.85
CA THR A 90 5.28 10.58 -10.16
C THR A 90 4.84 9.41 -9.29
N MET A 91 4.66 9.62 -7.99
CA MET A 91 4.17 8.60 -7.07
C MET A 91 2.75 8.13 -7.43
N ALA A 92 1.84 9.06 -7.74
CA ALA A 92 0.48 8.73 -8.16
C ALA A 92 0.44 7.82 -9.40
N ARG A 93 1.22 8.18 -10.44
CA ARG A 93 1.34 7.37 -11.68
C ARG A 93 1.95 5.99 -11.41
N GLY A 94 2.94 5.92 -10.51
CA GLY A 94 3.55 4.67 -10.07
C GLY A 94 2.54 3.74 -9.40
N ILE A 95 1.71 4.29 -8.51
CA ILE A 95 0.65 3.55 -7.82
C ILE A 95 -0.42 3.09 -8.82
N GLU A 96 -0.85 3.94 -9.76
CA GLU A 96 -1.84 3.58 -10.79
C GLU A 96 -1.38 2.43 -11.67
N SER A 97 -0.16 2.53 -12.20
CA SER A 97 0.45 1.46 -13.00
C SER A 97 0.52 0.14 -12.22
N ALA A 98 0.79 0.22 -10.91
CA ALA A 98 0.84 -0.95 -10.05
C ALA A 98 -0.55 -1.54 -9.74
N ILE A 99 -1.58 -0.70 -9.59
CA ILE A 99 -2.97 -1.15 -9.43
C ILE A 99 -3.45 -1.87 -10.68
N GLU A 100 -3.19 -1.33 -11.88
CA GLU A 100 -3.55 -1.99 -13.14
C GLU A 100 -2.86 -3.35 -13.29
N LYS A 101 -1.59 -3.44 -12.88
CA LYS A 101 -0.80 -4.66 -13.01
C LYS A 101 -1.12 -5.74 -11.97
N TYR A 102 -1.36 -5.35 -10.72
CA TYR A 102 -1.43 -6.28 -9.57
C TYR A 102 -2.78 -6.28 -8.86
N GLY A 103 -3.59 -5.24 -9.06
CA GLY A 103 -4.89 -5.09 -8.41
C GLY A 103 -6.04 -5.74 -9.17
N ILE A 104 -5.84 -6.15 -10.43
CA ILE A 104 -6.89 -6.74 -11.26
C ILE A 104 -6.76 -8.26 -11.29
N VAL A 105 -7.86 -8.95 -11.02
CA VAL A 105 -7.98 -10.40 -11.14
C VAL A 105 -9.09 -10.77 -12.11
N ARG A 106 -8.88 -11.82 -12.91
CA ARG A 106 -9.89 -12.32 -13.85
C ARG A 106 -10.86 -13.26 -13.14
N HIS A 107 -12.08 -12.80 -12.89
CA HIS A 107 -13.16 -13.62 -12.36
C HIS A 107 -13.87 -14.40 -13.47
N PRO A 108 -14.12 -15.72 -13.31
CA PRO A 108 -14.74 -16.56 -14.35
C PRO A 108 -16.09 -16.06 -14.89
N LYS A 109 -16.88 -15.38 -14.05
CA LYS A 109 -18.22 -14.86 -14.39
C LYS A 109 -18.24 -13.37 -14.73
N PHE A 110 -17.39 -12.57 -14.10
CA PHE A 110 -17.52 -11.11 -14.11
C PHE A 110 -16.42 -10.42 -14.93
N GLY A 111 -15.48 -11.20 -15.45
CA GLY A 111 -14.32 -10.65 -16.14
C GLY A 111 -13.36 -10.01 -15.15
N ASP A 112 -12.79 -8.88 -15.54
CA ASP A 112 -11.74 -8.21 -14.76
C ASP A 112 -12.38 -7.47 -13.59
N ILE A 113 -11.93 -7.77 -12.37
CA ILE A 113 -12.39 -7.14 -11.13
C ILE A 113 -11.18 -6.74 -10.27
N PHE A 114 -11.40 -5.82 -9.34
CA PHE A 114 -10.46 -5.49 -8.28
C PHE A 114 -10.71 -6.30 -7.00
#